data_AF-A0A358Y6Y2-F1
#
_entry.id   AF-A0A358Y6Y2-F1
#
_cell.length_a   1.000
_cell.length_b   1.000
_cell.length_c   1.000
_cell.angle_alpha   90.00
_cell.angle_beta   90.00
_cell.angle_gamma   90.00
#
_symmetry.space_group_name_H-M   'P 1'
#
loop_
_entity.id
_entity.type
_entity.pdbx_description
1 polymer ?
#
loop_
_entity_poly.entity_id
_entity_poly.type
_entity_poly.pdbx_seq_one_letter_code
_entity_poly.pdbx_strand_id
1 'polypeptide(L)'
;MKKISIFLILLVGFLNTSCIEIIDDLLIHDDGSGILKYTINLSSSKVKVNSYLALDSVQGQRVPKIPEIKEKVATFKKHLSAQKGISNVVIEENYTDFIFKFSCSFSSPQALQTAIQASIAHMAKDQTIAESSSKWLIWDGSTLTRSIPEITSKKVKEMDKKDEDLLKQGSYTSITRFDRTIEKFDNQNAKLSKSQMALMLKVDTYSLKENENLIENRIFLSKIKN
;
A
#
# COMPACT_ATOMS: atom_id res chain seq x y z
N MET A 1 -40.37 -24.81 -19.02
CA MET A 1 -39.76 -23.47 -18.82
C MET A 1 -39.11 -23.40 -17.43
N LYS A 2 -37.91 -23.97 -17.22
CA LYS A 2 -37.18 -23.91 -15.93
C LYS A 2 -35.65 -23.85 -16.08
N LYS A 3 -35.12 -23.82 -17.31
CA LYS A 3 -33.66 -23.89 -17.57
C LYS A 3 -33.00 -22.53 -17.86
N ILE A 4 -33.78 -21.45 -18.01
CA ILE A 4 -33.26 -20.11 -18.32
C ILE A 4 -32.78 -19.37 -17.05
N SER A 5 -33.24 -19.77 -15.86
CA SER A 5 -32.90 -19.05 -14.62
C SER A 5 -31.50 -19.32 -14.07
N ILE A 6 -30.82 -20.40 -14.51
CA ILE A 6 -29.48 -20.75 -14.00
C ILE A 6 -28.37 -20.00 -14.76
N PHE A 7 -28.61 -19.64 -16.03
CA PHE A 7 -27.62 -18.92 -16.84
C PHE A 7 -27.48 -17.45 -16.42
N LEU A 8 -28.55 -16.84 -15.88
CA LEU A 8 -28.53 -15.45 -15.39
C LEU A 8 -27.74 -15.31 -14.07
N ILE A 9 -27.67 -16.36 -13.25
CA ILE A 9 -26.94 -16.35 -11.97
C ILE A 9 -25.43 -16.46 -12.19
N LEU A 10 -24.98 -17.09 -13.29
CA LEU A 10 -23.56 -17.21 -13.63
C LEU A 10 -22.96 -15.89 -14.19
N LEU A 11 -23.79 -14.98 -14.69
CA LEU A 11 -23.34 -13.72 -15.31
C LEU A 11 -23.13 -12.59 -14.29
N VAL A 12 -23.74 -12.68 -13.09
CA VAL A 12 -23.64 -11.66 -12.03
C VAL A 12 -22.33 -11.79 -11.22
N GLY A 13 -21.58 -12.88 -11.39
CA GLY A 13 -20.33 -13.15 -10.67
C GLY A 13 -19.09 -12.38 -11.15
N PHE A 14 -19.15 -11.68 -12.29
CA PHE A 14 -17.97 -11.04 -12.90
C PHE A 14 -17.84 -9.53 -12.62
N LEU A 15 -18.69 -8.94 -11.78
CA LEU A 15 -18.79 -7.47 -11.69
C LEU A 15 -17.93 -6.81 -10.60
N ASN A 16 -17.04 -7.51 -9.90
CA ASN A 16 -16.27 -6.90 -8.80
C ASN A 16 -14.81 -7.36 -8.73
N THR A 17 -14.08 -7.38 -9.84
CA THR A 17 -12.62 -7.56 -9.78
C THR A 17 -11.95 -6.19 -9.83
N SER A 18 -11.34 -5.76 -8.73
CA SER A 18 -10.62 -4.51 -8.71
C SER A 18 -9.45 -4.55 -9.69
N CYS A 19 -9.25 -3.50 -10.50
CA CYS A 19 -8.15 -3.44 -11.47
C CYS A 19 -6.76 -3.41 -10.78
N ILE A 20 -6.72 -2.92 -9.54
CA ILE A 20 -5.58 -2.95 -8.65
C ILE A 20 -6.08 -3.10 -7.21
N GLU A 21 -5.45 -3.97 -6.44
CA GLU A 21 -5.66 -4.07 -5.00
C GLU A 21 -4.34 -3.82 -4.30
N ILE A 22 -4.32 -2.77 -3.46
CA ILE A 22 -3.20 -2.41 -2.62
C ILE A 22 -3.59 -2.70 -1.17
N ILE A 23 -2.76 -3.42 -0.45
CA ILE A 23 -2.95 -3.72 0.97
C ILE A 23 -1.70 -3.29 1.73
N ASP A 24 -1.83 -2.34 2.65
CA ASP A 24 -0.86 -2.14 3.73
C ASP A 24 -1.37 -2.84 5.00
N ASP A 25 -0.52 -3.65 5.62
CA ASP A 25 -0.78 -4.28 6.91
C ASP A 25 0.39 -3.99 7.84
N LEU A 26 0.15 -3.11 8.80
CA LEU A 26 1.12 -2.59 9.74
C LEU A 26 0.82 -3.16 11.13
N LEU A 27 1.78 -3.90 11.68
CA LEU A 27 1.81 -4.29 13.09
C LEU A 27 2.77 -3.37 13.84
N ILE A 28 2.31 -2.82 14.97
CA ILE A 28 3.16 -2.09 15.92
C ILE A 28 3.08 -2.76 17.27
N HIS A 29 4.25 -3.11 17.80
CA HIS A 29 4.42 -3.65 19.14
C HIS A 29 4.49 -2.53 20.18
N ASP A 30 4.24 -2.86 21.44
CA ASP A 30 4.25 -1.87 22.53
C ASP A 30 5.64 -1.23 22.74
N ASP A 31 6.73 -1.93 22.36
CA ASP A 31 8.10 -1.38 22.36
C ASP A 31 8.41 -0.46 21.16
N GLY A 32 7.45 -0.28 20.25
CA GLY A 32 7.56 0.52 19.03
C GLY A 32 8.15 -0.24 17.83
N SER A 33 8.66 -1.45 18.00
CA SER A 33 9.05 -2.29 16.87
C SER A 33 7.81 -2.79 16.11
N GLY A 34 8.01 -3.46 14.98
CA GLY A 34 6.87 -3.97 14.24
C GLY A 34 7.20 -4.61 12.91
N ILE A 35 6.13 -4.87 12.15
CA ILE A 35 6.19 -5.50 10.83
C ILE A 35 5.30 -4.70 9.88
N LEU A 36 5.88 -4.29 8.75
CA LEU A 36 5.12 -3.79 7.62
C LEU A 36 5.00 -4.91 6.58
N LYS A 37 3.78 -5.18 6.12
CA LYS A 37 3.49 -5.97 4.94
C LYS A 37 2.77 -5.09 3.93
N TYR A 38 3.15 -5.23 2.67
CA TYR A 38 2.56 -4.48 1.58
C TYR A 38 2.29 -5.43 0.41
N THR A 39 1.08 -5.40 -0.13
CA THR A 39 0.70 -6.22 -1.29
C THR A 39 0.21 -5.31 -2.40
N ILE A 40 0.71 -5.54 -3.61
CA ILE A 40 0.17 -4.99 -4.85
C ILE A 40 -0.31 -6.18 -5.67
N ASN A 41 -1.61 -6.26 -5.87
CA ASN A 41 -2.27 -7.33 -6.61
C ASN A 41 -2.92 -6.74 -7.87
N LEU A 42 -2.35 -7.08 -9.02
CA LEU A 42 -2.83 -6.69 -10.35
C LEU A 42 -3.36 -7.88 -11.15
N SER A 43 -3.65 -9.01 -10.48
CA SER A 43 -4.06 -10.25 -11.16
C SER A 43 -5.32 -10.09 -12.02
N SER A 44 -6.30 -9.31 -11.56
CA SER A 44 -7.49 -8.92 -12.33
C SER A 44 -7.17 -8.14 -13.61
N SER A 45 -6.04 -7.43 -13.63
CA SER A 45 -5.57 -6.61 -14.77
C SER A 45 -4.48 -7.29 -15.60
N LYS A 46 -4.19 -8.58 -15.37
CA LYS A 46 -3.11 -9.32 -16.02
C LYS A 46 -3.08 -9.17 -17.54
N VAL A 47 -4.24 -9.25 -18.21
CA VAL A 47 -4.33 -9.09 -19.66
C VAL A 47 -3.88 -7.69 -20.08
N LYS A 48 -4.39 -6.65 -19.41
CA LYS A 48 -4.04 -5.25 -19.70
C LYS A 48 -2.56 -4.96 -19.42
N VAL A 49 -2.01 -5.47 -18.31
CA VAL A 49 -0.59 -5.32 -17.97
C VAL A 49 0.30 -5.98 -19.02
N ASN A 50 -0.02 -7.21 -19.46
CA ASN A 50 0.71 -7.88 -20.53
C ASN A 50 0.66 -7.11 -21.85
N SER A 51 -0.50 -6.54 -22.21
CA SER A 51 -0.62 -5.69 -23.39
C SER A 51 0.30 -4.47 -23.33
N TYR A 52 0.43 -3.82 -22.16
CA TYR A 52 1.39 -2.72 -22.01
C TYR A 52 2.84 -3.19 -22.11
N LEU A 53 3.22 -4.30 -21.46
CA LEU A 53 4.59 -4.84 -21.49
C LEU A 53 5.04 -5.28 -22.90
N ALA A 54 4.09 -5.58 -23.79
CA ALA A 54 4.36 -5.88 -25.20
C ALA A 54 4.65 -4.63 -26.04
N LEU A 55 4.29 -3.44 -25.57
CA LEU A 55 4.58 -2.18 -26.25
C LEU A 55 6.00 -1.71 -25.95
N ASP A 56 6.54 -0.90 -26.86
CA ASP A 56 7.82 -0.21 -26.62
C ASP A 56 7.63 1.12 -25.91
N SER A 57 6.52 1.82 -26.18
CA SER A 57 6.16 3.06 -25.48
C SER A 57 4.66 3.21 -25.29
N VAL A 58 4.29 3.95 -24.25
CA VAL A 58 2.92 4.39 -23.95
C VAL A 58 2.98 5.90 -23.70
N GLN A 59 2.21 6.68 -24.45
CA GLN A 59 2.20 8.15 -24.35
C GLN A 59 3.61 8.79 -24.45
N GLY A 60 4.46 8.24 -25.33
CA GLY A 60 5.84 8.73 -25.53
C GLY A 60 6.83 8.32 -24.43
N GLN A 61 6.40 7.60 -23.40
CA GLN A 61 7.26 7.05 -22.36
C GLN A 61 7.60 5.58 -22.64
N ARG A 62 8.88 5.21 -22.53
CA ARG A 62 9.32 3.82 -22.77
C ARG A 62 8.74 2.88 -21.72
N VAL A 63 8.17 1.75 -22.15
CA VAL A 63 7.73 0.70 -21.24
C VAL A 63 8.95 -0.11 -20.77
N PRO A 64 9.17 -0.25 -19.45
CA PRO A 64 10.27 -1.07 -18.94
C PRO A 64 10.04 -2.56 -19.23
N LYS A 65 11.10 -3.28 -19.55
CA LYS A 65 11.04 -4.73 -19.74
C LYS A 65 11.13 -5.45 -18.38
N ILE A 66 10.58 -6.66 -18.28
CA ILE A 66 10.57 -7.44 -17.02
C ILE A 66 11.95 -7.54 -16.35
N PRO A 67 13.06 -7.81 -17.06
CA PRO A 67 14.39 -7.83 -16.43
C PRO A 67 14.77 -6.52 -15.74
N GLU A 68 14.39 -5.37 -16.32
CA GLU A 68 14.66 -4.05 -15.75
C GLU A 68 13.79 -3.79 -14.50
N ILE A 69 12.56 -4.30 -14.49
CA ILE A 69 11.68 -4.27 -13.30
C ILE A 69 12.30 -5.10 -12.17
N LYS A 70 12.75 -6.32 -12.47
CA LYS A 70 13.45 -7.20 -11.51
C LYS A 70 14.69 -6.53 -10.92
N GLU A 71 15.49 -5.88 -11.76
CA GLU A 71 16.68 -5.15 -11.31
C GLU A 71 16.32 -3.99 -10.36
N LYS A 72 15.25 -3.23 -10.68
CA LYS A 72 14.76 -2.16 -9.79
C LYS A 72 14.27 -2.71 -8.45
N VAL A 73 13.52 -3.81 -8.46
CA VAL A 73 13.04 -4.47 -7.24
C VAL A 73 14.21 -4.99 -6.40
N ALA A 74 15.20 -5.63 -7.02
CA ALA A 74 16.39 -6.11 -6.35
C ALA A 74 17.21 -4.96 -5.75
N THR A 75 17.35 -3.85 -6.47
CA THR A 75 18.04 -2.64 -5.99
C THR A 75 17.34 -2.04 -4.78
N PHE A 76 16.01 -1.88 -4.84
CA PHE A 76 15.21 -1.41 -3.72
C PHE A 76 15.36 -2.32 -2.50
N LYS A 77 15.24 -3.65 -2.68
CA LYS A 77 15.43 -4.64 -1.60
C LYS A 77 16.80 -4.49 -0.95
N LYS A 78 17.86 -4.42 -1.76
CA LYS A 78 19.25 -4.29 -1.27
C LYS A 78 19.43 -3.01 -0.47
N HIS A 79 18.96 -1.87 -1.00
CA HIS A 79 19.11 -0.58 -0.33
C HIS A 79 18.33 -0.53 0.98
N LEU A 80 17.08 -1.02 0.98
CA LEU A 80 16.23 -1.07 2.17
C LEU A 80 16.81 -1.99 3.25
N SER A 81 17.35 -3.15 2.86
CA SER A 81 17.97 -4.11 3.79
C SER A 81 19.23 -3.57 4.47
N ALA A 82 19.87 -2.55 3.88
CA ALA A 82 21.04 -1.89 4.45
C ALA A 82 20.67 -0.75 5.42
N GLN A 83 19.38 -0.39 5.54
CA GLN A 83 18.96 0.71 6.40
C GLN A 83 18.97 0.29 7.88
N LYS A 84 19.46 1.19 8.73
CA LYS A 84 19.48 0.98 10.18
C LYS A 84 18.06 0.81 10.72
N GLY A 85 17.86 -0.20 11.55
CA GLY A 85 16.56 -0.48 12.17
C GLY A 85 15.59 -1.23 11.27
N ILE A 86 16.01 -1.72 10.11
CA ILE A 86 15.25 -2.61 9.23
C ILE A 86 15.87 -4.00 9.24
N SER A 87 15.02 -5.03 9.25
CA SER A 87 15.44 -6.43 9.15
C SER A 87 14.38 -7.26 8.43
N ASN A 88 14.68 -8.53 8.15
CA ASN A 88 13.75 -9.50 7.57
C ASN A 88 13.05 -9.01 6.29
N VAL A 89 13.80 -8.33 5.41
CA VAL A 89 13.25 -7.81 4.15
C VAL A 89 12.99 -8.95 3.17
N VAL A 90 11.72 -9.17 2.84
CA VAL A 90 11.26 -10.17 1.88
C VAL A 90 10.46 -9.48 0.78
N ILE A 91 10.73 -9.87 -0.47
CA ILE A 91 9.92 -9.50 -1.62
C ILE A 91 9.58 -10.77 -2.39
N GLU A 92 8.29 -11.05 -2.56
CA GLU A 92 7.76 -12.10 -3.41
C GLU A 92 7.26 -11.47 -4.71
N GLU A 93 7.73 -12.00 -5.84
CA GLU A 93 7.46 -11.45 -7.17
C GLU A 93 6.79 -12.50 -8.05
N ASN A 94 5.48 -12.36 -8.31
CA ASN A 94 4.78 -13.18 -9.30
C ASN A 94 4.55 -12.33 -10.56
N TYR A 95 5.44 -12.47 -11.55
CA TYR A 95 5.33 -11.79 -12.84
C TYR A 95 4.32 -12.42 -13.79
N THR A 96 3.78 -13.59 -13.46
CA THR A 96 2.73 -14.24 -14.26
C THR A 96 1.37 -13.66 -13.91
N ASP A 97 1.07 -13.51 -12.62
CA ASP A 97 -0.21 -12.98 -12.14
C ASP A 97 -0.10 -11.54 -11.64
N PHE A 98 1.07 -10.91 -11.76
CA PHE A 98 1.37 -9.55 -11.30
C PHE A 98 0.94 -9.31 -9.85
N ILE A 99 1.33 -10.25 -8.98
CA ILE A 99 1.14 -10.13 -7.53
C ILE A 99 2.52 -9.94 -6.90
N PHE A 100 2.69 -8.81 -6.23
CA PHE A 100 3.94 -8.46 -5.56
C PHE A 100 3.66 -8.27 -4.09
N LYS A 101 4.44 -8.94 -3.25
CA LYS A 101 4.35 -8.79 -1.80
C LYS A 101 5.69 -8.36 -1.26
N PHE A 102 5.68 -7.36 -0.40
CA PHE A 102 6.83 -6.87 0.33
C PHE A 102 6.55 -7.03 1.82
N SER A 103 7.56 -7.38 2.59
CA SER A 103 7.52 -7.25 4.04
C SER A 103 8.88 -6.91 4.62
N CYS A 104 8.88 -6.24 5.77
CA CYS A 104 10.06 -6.05 6.59
C CYS A 104 9.67 -5.92 8.07
N SER A 105 10.61 -6.26 8.94
CA SER A 105 10.57 -5.89 10.35
C SER A 105 11.26 -4.54 10.54
N PHE A 106 10.79 -3.74 11.48
CA PHE A 106 11.39 -2.45 11.83
C PHE A 106 11.54 -2.30 13.34
N SER A 107 12.54 -1.53 13.79
CA SER A 107 12.80 -1.27 15.22
C SER A 107 12.00 -0.10 15.78
N SER A 108 11.56 0.82 14.92
CA SER A 108 10.65 1.92 15.28
C SER A 108 9.93 2.48 14.05
N PRO A 109 8.79 3.17 14.19
CA PRO A 109 8.08 3.75 13.05
C PRO A 109 8.90 4.84 12.35
N GLN A 110 9.71 5.58 13.12
CA GLN A 110 10.71 6.51 12.58
C GLN A 110 11.73 5.79 11.69
N ALA A 111 12.29 4.66 12.15
CA ALA A 111 13.25 3.88 11.37
C ALA A 111 12.63 3.37 10.06
N LEU A 112 11.39 2.86 10.11
CA LEU A 112 10.64 2.43 8.94
C LEU A 112 10.49 3.56 7.92
N GLN A 113 10.00 4.71 8.36
CA GLN A 113 9.78 5.86 7.49
C GLN A 113 11.08 6.33 6.85
N THR A 114 12.14 6.55 7.64
CA THR A 114 13.45 7.01 7.15
C THR A 114 14.02 6.01 6.14
N ALA A 115 13.92 4.71 6.41
CA ALA A 115 14.45 3.68 5.52
C ALA A 115 13.71 3.63 4.17
N ILE A 116 12.38 3.77 4.18
CA ILE A 116 11.57 3.82 2.96
C ILE A 116 11.89 5.09 2.17
N GLN A 117 11.94 6.26 2.82
CA GLN A 117 12.29 7.53 2.17
C GLN A 117 13.68 7.47 1.51
N ALA A 118 14.70 7.02 2.24
CA ALA A 118 16.05 6.88 1.71
C ALA A 118 16.12 5.90 0.51
N SER A 119 15.35 4.80 0.57
CA SER A 119 15.31 3.83 -0.52
C SER A 119 14.60 4.37 -1.76
N ILE A 120 13.51 5.13 -1.59
CA ILE A 120 12.83 5.81 -2.71
C ILE A 120 13.73 6.90 -3.31
N ALA A 121 14.39 7.71 -2.48
CA ALA A 121 15.32 8.75 -2.92
C ALA A 121 16.46 8.17 -3.77
N HIS A 122 17.04 7.06 -3.32
CA HIS A 122 18.07 6.32 -4.05
C HIS A 122 17.56 5.84 -5.42
N MET A 123 16.38 5.23 -5.46
CA MET A 123 15.76 4.72 -6.69
C MET A 123 15.41 5.85 -7.67
N ALA A 124 14.92 6.99 -7.16
CA ALA A 124 14.55 8.15 -7.96
C ALA A 124 15.77 8.99 -8.40
N LYS A 125 16.95 8.77 -7.80
CA LYS A 125 18.12 9.66 -7.91
C LYS A 125 17.78 11.10 -7.55
N ASP A 126 16.90 11.28 -6.56
CA ASP A 126 16.40 12.57 -6.11
C ASP A 126 16.51 12.63 -4.58
N GLN A 127 17.49 13.38 -4.09
CA GLN A 127 17.78 13.49 -2.66
C GLN A 127 16.81 14.42 -1.92
N THR A 128 16.05 15.25 -2.63
CA THR A 128 15.03 16.11 -2.00
C THR A 128 13.94 15.28 -1.30
N ILE A 129 13.76 14.02 -1.73
CA ILE A 129 12.86 13.03 -1.13
C ILE A 129 13.35 12.60 0.26
N ALA A 130 14.66 12.39 0.42
CA ALA A 130 15.26 11.98 1.68
C ALA A 130 15.26 13.12 2.71
N GLU A 131 15.31 14.37 2.22
CA GLU A 131 15.32 15.59 3.04
C GLU A 131 13.91 16.08 3.39
N SER A 132 12.87 15.46 2.85
CA SER A 132 11.48 15.81 3.15
C SER A 132 11.15 15.59 4.62
N SER A 133 10.61 16.61 5.27
CA SER A 133 10.10 16.53 6.65
C SER A 133 8.74 15.82 6.75
N SER A 134 8.20 15.31 5.64
CA SER A 134 6.90 14.63 5.60
C SER A 134 6.93 13.40 6.50
N LYS A 135 6.10 13.43 7.56
CA LYS A 135 5.90 12.30 8.47
C LYS A 135 4.54 11.68 8.21
N TRP A 136 4.57 10.44 7.75
CA TRP A 136 3.37 9.66 7.43
C TRP A 136 3.04 8.62 8.50
N LEU A 137 3.98 8.38 9.43
CA LEU A 137 3.82 7.43 10.52
C LEU A 137 4.46 7.97 11.81
N ILE A 138 3.63 8.40 12.76
CA ILE A 138 4.07 8.98 14.03
C ILE A 138 3.51 8.15 15.18
N TRP A 139 4.40 7.70 16.07
CA TRP A 139 4.07 6.88 17.24
C TRP A 139 4.67 7.51 18.50
N ASP A 140 3.84 7.72 19.51
CA ASP A 140 4.27 8.26 20.82
C ASP A 140 4.24 7.24 21.97
N GLY A 141 3.99 5.97 21.67
CA GLY A 141 3.83 4.92 22.68
C GLY A 141 2.40 4.75 23.19
N SER A 142 1.45 5.59 22.78
CA SER A 142 0.02 5.49 23.13
C SER A 142 -0.91 5.80 21.96
N THR A 143 -0.43 6.60 21.02
CA THR A 143 -1.16 7.12 19.88
C THR A 143 -0.35 6.87 18.62
N LEU A 144 -1.01 6.30 17.60
CA LEU A 144 -0.50 6.24 16.24
C LEU A 144 -1.22 7.27 15.38
N THR A 145 -0.47 8.15 14.73
CA THR A 145 -0.98 9.02 13.67
C THR A 145 -0.45 8.51 12.33
N ARG A 146 -1.37 8.24 11.41
CA ARG A 146 -1.09 7.84 10.03
C ARG A 146 -1.57 8.92 9.07
N SER A 147 -0.76 9.19 8.04
CA SER A 147 -1.13 10.04 6.91
C SER A 147 -0.51 9.57 5.61
N ILE A 148 -0.83 10.23 4.50
CA ILE A 148 -0.18 9.95 3.21
C ILE A 148 1.13 10.75 3.13
N PRO A 149 2.25 10.13 2.74
CA PRO A 149 3.47 10.87 2.45
C PRO A 149 3.22 11.83 1.28
N GLU A 150 3.60 13.10 1.43
CA GLU A 150 3.34 14.18 0.45
C GLU A 150 3.85 13.85 -0.97
N ILE A 151 4.94 13.09 -1.06
CA ILE A 151 5.49 12.62 -2.35
C ILE A 151 4.50 11.73 -3.12
N THR A 152 3.74 10.91 -2.41
CA THR A 152 2.71 10.04 -3.00
C THR A 152 1.59 10.91 -3.55
N SER A 153 1.15 11.89 -2.78
CA SER A 153 0.11 12.84 -3.14
C SER A 153 0.44 13.63 -4.42
N LYS A 154 1.68 14.12 -4.54
CA LYS A 154 2.14 14.84 -5.75
C LYS A 154 2.11 13.95 -6.99
N LYS A 155 2.70 12.75 -6.91
CA LYS A 155 2.76 11.80 -8.03
C LYS A 155 1.39 11.31 -8.49
N VAL A 156 0.47 11.12 -7.56
CA VAL A 156 -0.91 10.69 -7.87
C VAL A 156 -1.69 11.80 -8.58
N LYS A 157 -1.47 13.07 -8.22
CA LYS A 157 -2.10 14.23 -8.90
C LYS A 157 -1.56 14.48 -10.30
N GLU A 158 -0.34 14.03 -10.60
CA GLU A 158 0.28 14.10 -11.92
C GLU A 158 -0.20 13.00 -12.90
N MET A 159 -0.96 12.00 -12.43
CA MET A 159 -1.49 10.94 -13.28
C MET A 159 -2.55 11.49 -14.26
N ASP A 160 -2.40 11.17 -15.55
CA ASP A 160 -3.28 11.63 -16.63
C ASP A 160 -4.74 11.16 -16.45
N LYS A 161 -5.69 12.01 -16.85
CA LYS A 161 -7.13 11.86 -16.64
C LYS A 161 -7.76 10.73 -17.45
N LYS A 162 -7.08 10.25 -18.50
CA LYS A 162 -7.63 9.29 -19.48
C LYS A 162 -7.94 7.90 -18.93
N ASP A 163 -7.45 7.55 -17.75
CA ASP A 163 -7.72 6.26 -17.09
C ASP A 163 -8.37 6.42 -15.70
N GLU A 164 -8.90 7.60 -15.35
CA GLU A 164 -9.48 7.90 -14.02
C GLU A 164 -10.64 6.96 -13.64
N ASP A 165 -11.50 6.58 -14.59
CA ASP A 165 -12.61 5.68 -14.32
C ASP A 165 -12.16 4.27 -13.95
N LEU A 166 -10.96 3.85 -14.39
CA LEU A 166 -10.39 2.56 -13.97
C LEU A 166 -9.90 2.61 -12.53
N LEU A 167 -9.48 3.77 -12.02
CA LEU A 167 -9.11 3.94 -10.62
C LEU A 167 -10.30 3.72 -9.67
N LYS A 168 -11.54 3.90 -10.13
CA LYS A 168 -12.74 3.59 -9.33
C LYS A 168 -12.90 2.10 -9.06
N GLN A 169 -12.30 1.26 -9.91
CA GLN A 169 -12.30 -0.18 -9.72
C GLN A 169 -11.17 -0.62 -8.80
N GLY A 170 -10.10 0.16 -8.65
CA GLY A 170 -9.00 -0.17 -7.75
C GLY A 170 -9.37 0.02 -6.27
N SER A 171 -8.67 -0.66 -5.37
CA SER A 171 -8.85 -0.46 -3.93
C SER A 171 -7.54 -0.36 -3.17
N TYR A 172 -7.56 0.47 -2.13
CA TYR A 172 -6.52 0.58 -1.13
C TYR A 172 -7.10 0.15 0.22
N THR A 173 -6.49 -0.85 0.84
CA THR A 173 -6.86 -1.33 2.16
C THR A 173 -5.71 -1.09 3.12
N SER A 174 -5.95 -0.33 4.17
CA SER A 174 -5.02 -0.17 5.28
C SER A 174 -5.48 -1.01 6.47
N ILE A 175 -4.58 -1.80 7.03
CA ILE A 175 -4.80 -2.57 8.25
C ILE A 175 -3.73 -2.17 9.24
N THR A 176 -4.15 -1.73 10.43
CA THR A 176 -3.23 -1.42 11.52
C THR A 176 -3.54 -2.33 12.70
N ARG A 177 -2.51 -2.96 13.27
CA ARG A 177 -2.60 -3.96 14.34
C ARG A 177 -1.72 -3.57 15.50
N PHE A 178 -2.17 -3.93 16.69
CA PHE A 178 -1.51 -3.62 17.95
C PHE A 178 -1.55 -4.82 18.90
N ASP A 179 -0.65 -4.82 19.89
CA ASP A 179 -0.61 -5.82 20.96
C ASP A 179 -1.66 -5.55 22.07
N ARG A 180 -2.37 -4.42 21.97
CA ARG A 180 -3.42 -3.99 22.91
C ARG A 180 -4.63 -3.39 22.21
N THR A 181 -5.71 -3.25 22.97
CA THR A 181 -6.98 -2.76 22.41
C THR A 181 -6.91 -1.27 22.06
N ILE A 182 -7.61 -0.92 20.99
CA ILE A 182 -7.84 0.45 20.54
C ILE A 182 -9.00 1.02 21.36
N GLU A 183 -8.78 2.16 22.03
CA GLU A 183 -9.81 2.88 22.77
C GLU A 183 -10.62 3.80 21.86
N LYS A 184 -9.95 4.50 20.95
CA LYS A 184 -10.55 5.50 20.08
C LYS A 184 -9.79 5.61 18.77
N PHE A 185 -10.49 6.03 17.73
CA PHE A 185 -9.92 6.47 16.46
C PHE A 185 -10.78 7.61 15.89
N ASP A 186 -10.24 8.43 15.00
CA ASP A 186 -10.95 9.59 14.44
C ASP A 186 -11.56 9.33 13.06
N ASN A 187 -11.01 8.40 12.27
CA ASN A 187 -11.53 8.11 10.94
C ASN A 187 -12.84 7.29 11.01
N GLN A 188 -13.95 7.91 10.63
CA GLN A 188 -15.30 7.32 10.70
C GLN A 188 -15.52 6.16 9.73
N ASN A 189 -14.72 6.07 8.66
CA ASN A 189 -14.80 4.98 7.70
C ASN A 189 -14.02 3.73 8.15
N ALA A 190 -13.31 3.84 9.28
CA ALA A 190 -12.53 2.73 9.81
C ALA A 190 -13.42 1.68 10.49
N LYS A 191 -13.06 0.42 10.30
CA LYS A 191 -13.73 -0.74 10.88
C LYS A 191 -12.84 -1.39 11.92
N LEU A 192 -13.30 -1.35 13.18
CA LEU A 192 -12.63 -2.01 14.29
C LEU A 192 -12.91 -3.52 14.25
N SER A 193 -11.87 -4.31 14.43
CA SER A 193 -11.98 -5.77 14.56
C SER A 193 -12.70 -6.17 15.85
N LYS A 194 -13.24 -7.39 15.90
CA LYS A 194 -13.94 -7.93 17.09
C LYS A 194 -13.06 -7.99 18.34
N SER A 195 -11.75 -8.24 18.18
CA SER A 195 -10.79 -8.23 19.30
C SER A 195 -10.41 -6.82 19.74
N GLN A 196 -10.79 -5.78 18.99
CA GLN A 196 -10.40 -4.39 19.19
C GLN A 196 -8.88 -4.12 19.04
N MET A 197 -8.11 -5.08 18.53
CA MET A 197 -6.65 -4.97 18.38
C MET A 197 -6.21 -4.66 16.95
N ALA A 198 -7.16 -4.52 16.04
CA ALA A 198 -6.90 -4.17 14.65
C ALA A 198 -7.97 -3.22 14.11
N LEU A 199 -7.54 -2.28 13.28
CA LEU A 199 -8.37 -1.30 12.59
C LEU A 199 -8.14 -1.42 11.09
N MET A 200 -9.22 -1.45 10.32
CA MET A 200 -9.16 -1.53 8.86
C MET A 200 -9.82 -0.31 8.21
N LEU A 201 -9.15 0.28 7.23
CA LEU A 201 -9.70 1.28 6.32
C LEU A 201 -9.67 0.71 4.90
N LYS A 202 -10.73 0.93 4.12
CA LYS A 202 -10.77 0.54 2.71
C LYS A 202 -11.42 1.66 1.90
N VAL A 203 -10.72 2.10 0.88
CA VAL A 203 -11.15 3.16 -0.05
C VAL A 203 -10.85 2.72 -1.47
N ASP A 204 -11.62 3.20 -2.46
CA ASP A 204 -11.25 3.02 -3.86
C ASP A 204 -10.10 3.96 -4.24
N THR A 205 -9.30 3.56 -5.23
CA THR A 205 -8.11 4.33 -5.61
C THR A 205 -8.42 5.67 -6.28
N TYR A 206 -9.64 5.84 -6.83
CA TYR A 206 -10.08 7.11 -7.40
C TYR A 206 -10.36 8.12 -6.29
N SER A 207 -11.19 7.77 -5.30
CA SER A 207 -11.46 8.64 -4.16
C SER A 207 -10.19 9.00 -3.40
N LEU A 208 -9.24 8.06 -3.27
CA LEU A 208 -7.96 8.33 -2.64
C LEU A 208 -7.09 9.33 -3.42
N LYS A 209 -7.14 9.30 -4.76
CA LYS A 209 -6.49 10.31 -5.61
C LYS A 209 -7.10 11.69 -5.41
N GLU A 210 -8.43 11.77 -5.32
CA GLU A 210 -9.14 13.05 -5.15
C GLU A 210 -8.99 13.61 -3.73
N ASN A 211 -8.92 12.75 -2.72
CA ASN A 211 -8.74 13.13 -1.33
C ASN A 211 -7.86 12.12 -0.57
N GLU A 212 -6.58 12.47 -0.43
CA GLU A 212 -5.59 11.68 0.30
C GLU A 212 -5.93 11.50 1.80
N ASN A 213 -6.69 12.43 2.39
CA ASN A 213 -7.02 12.41 3.81
C ASN A 213 -8.00 11.27 4.18
N LEU A 214 -8.59 10.58 3.20
CA LEU A 214 -9.53 9.49 3.46
C LEU A 214 -8.93 8.30 4.22
N ILE A 215 -7.61 8.15 4.18
CA ILE A 215 -6.89 7.12 4.94
C ILE A 215 -6.09 7.67 6.12
N GLU A 216 -6.16 8.98 6.38
CA GLU A 216 -5.59 9.57 7.59
C GLU A 216 -6.32 9.05 8.81
N ASN A 217 -5.59 8.78 9.89
CA ASN A 217 -6.19 8.29 11.12
C ASN A 217 -5.29 8.55 12.32
N ARG A 218 -5.90 8.97 13.42
CA ARG A 218 -5.29 9.00 14.74
C ARG A 218 -5.93 7.93 15.62
N ILE A 219 -5.12 6.95 16.01
CA ILE A 219 -5.55 5.76 16.75
C ILE A 219 -4.98 5.83 18.16
N PHE A 220 -5.85 5.77 19.17
CA PHE A 220 -5.52 5.84 20.58
C PHE A 220 -5.65 4.45 21.21
N LEU A 221 -4.61 3.99 21.88
CA LEU A 221 -4.55 2.67 22.49
C LEU A 221 -4.79 2.72 23.99
N SER A 222 -5.34 1.64 24.52
CA SER A 222 -5.51 1.45 25.97
C SER A 222 -4.18 1.44 26.69
N LYS A 223 -4.14 1.81 27.98
CA LYS A 223 -2.87 1.80 28.74
C LYS A 223 -2.21 0.41 28.72
N ILE A 224 -0.87 0.40 28.66
CA ILE A 224 -0.08 -0.83 28.85
C ILE A 224 -0.45 -1.39 30.23
N LYS A 225 -0.90 -2.63 30.26
CA LYS A 225 -1.14 -3.35 31.52
C LYS A 225 0.22 -3.88 31.98
N ASN A 226 0.73 -3.30 33.06
CA ASN A 226 1.92 -3.80 33.77
C ASN A 226 1.69 -5.23 34.29
#